data_AF-A0A8T4I1L7-F1
#
_entry.id   AF-A0A8T4I1L7-F1
#
_cell.length_a   1.000
_cell.length_b   1.000
_cell.length_c   1.000
_cell.angle_alpha   90.00
_cell.angle_beta   90.00
_cell.angle_gamma   90.00
#
_symmetry.space_group_name_H-M   'P 1'
#
loop_
_entity.id
_entity.type
_entity.pdbx_description
1 polymer ?
#
loop_
_entity_poly.entity_id
_entity_poly.type
_entity_poly.pdbx_seq_one_letter_code
_entity_poly.pdbx_strand_id
1 'polypeptide(L)' 'DNADLAKWICRERCYVRQQCLAETLRAEQGRRAYARYGIAGGLTPAERAVLDPTLNPAPA' A
#
# COMPACT_ATOMS: atom_id res chain seq x y z
N ASP A 1 -0.38 7.00 -16.81
CA ASP A 1 -0.62 8.32 -16.18
C ASP A 1 0.47 8.60 -15.12
N ASN A 2 0.34 9.62 -14.26
CA ASN A 2 1.30 9.90 -13.17
C ASN A 2 1.32 8.82 -12.07
N ALA A 3 0.19 8.17 -11.78
CA ALA A 3 0.08 7.10 -10.80
C ALA A 3 0.73 5.79 -11.31
N ASP A 4 0.59 5.48 -12.60
CA ASP A 4 1.26 4.34 -13.23
C ASP A 4 2.79 4.48 -13.19
N LEU A 5 3.27 5.69 -13.48
CA LEU A 5 4.70 6.00 -13.38
C LEU A 5 5.21 5.82 -11.94
N ALA A 6 4.46 6.32 -10.94
CA ALA A 6 4.82 6.13 -9.54
C ALA A 6 4.84 4.65 -9.14
N LYS A 7 3.84 3.87 -9.57
CA LYS A 7 3.81 2.41 -9.36
C LYS A 7 5.03 1.73 -9.99
N TRP A 8 5.39 2.09 -11.21
CA TRP A 8 6.55 1.55 -11.93
C TRP A 8 7.86 1.86 -11.20
N ILE A 9 8.07 3.11 -10.75
CA ILE A 9 9.27 3.48 -9.96
C ILE A 9 9.38 2.62 -8.70
N CYS A 10 8.27 2.45 -7.96
CA CYS A 10 8.28 1.60 -6.78
C CYS A 10 8.66 0.15 -7.09
N ARG A 11 8.19 -0.41 -8.21
CA ARG A 11 8.39 -1.83 -8.57
C ARG A 11 9.77 -2.10 -9.16
N GLU A 12 10.22 -1.24 -10.08
CA GLU A 12 11.40 -1.49 -10.90
C GLU A 12 12.67 -0.80 -10.39
N ARG A 13 12.55 0.26 -9.58
CA ARG A 13 13.71 1.07 -9.17
C ARG A 13 13.93 1.17 -7.67
N CYS A 14 12.96 0.79 -6.84
CA CYS A 14 13.05 0.96 -5.39
C CYS A 14 13.56 -0.31 -4.69
N TYR A 15 14.80 -0.26 -4.19
CA TYR A 15 15.43 -1.36 -3.46
C TYR A 15 14.85 -1.58 -2.05
N VAL A 16 14.18 -0.57 -1.47
CA VAL A 16 13.49 -0.68 -0.16
C VAL A 16 11.98 -0.87 -0.27
N ARG A 17 11.48 -1.33 -1.43
CA ARG A 17 10.04 -1.44 -1.71
C ARG A 17 9.28 -2.21 -0.61
N GLN A 18 9.84 -3.32 -0.14
CA GLN A 18 9.21 -4.18 0.85
C GLN A 18 9.17 -3.52 2.24
N GLN A 19 10.27 -2.90 2.67
CA GLN A 19 10.39 -2.21 3.95
C GLN A 19 9.44 -0.99 3.98
N CYS A 20 9.44 -0.19 2.90
CA CYS A 20 8.53 0.93 2.72
C CYS A 20 7.06 0.50 2.79
N LEU A 21 6.69 -0.60 2.11
CA LEU A 21 5.33 -1.13 2.15
C LEU A 21 4.95 -1.59 3.57
N ALA A 22 5.83 -2.34 4.24
CA ALA A 22 5.57 -2.83 5.60
C ALA A 22 5.39 -1.69 6.60
N GLU A 23 6.23 -0.65 6.53
CA GLU A 23 6.09 0.53 7.37
C GLU A 23 4.79 1.31 7.08
N THR A 24 4.46 1.48 5.80
CA THR A 24 3.21 2.13 5.39
C THR A 24 1.98 1.37 5.91
N LEU A 25 1.94 0.04 5.75
CA LEU A 25 0.84 -0.79 6.23
C LEU A 25 0.70 -0.71 7.75
N ARG A 26 1.81 -0.64 8.49
CA ARG A 26 1.80 -0.46 9.96
C ARG A 26 1.21 0.90 10.36
N ALA A 27 1.61 1.97 9.68
CA ALA A 27 1.11 3.32 9.97
C ALA A 27 -0.37 3.50 9.59
N GLU A 28 -0.83 2.77 8.58
CA GLU A 28 -2.20 2.83 8.07
C GLU A 28 -3.14 1.78 8.69
N GLN A 29 -2.67 0.95 9.62
CA GLN A 29 -3.46 -0.15 10.20
C GLN A 29 -4.81 0.36 10.74
N GLY A 30 -5.90 -0.30 10.35
CA GLY A 30 -7.27 0.06 10.72
C GLY A 30 -7.87 1.24 9.92
N ARG A 31 -7.10 1.90 9.06
CA ARG A 31 -7.60 3.02 8.23
C ARG A 31 -8.23 2.51 6.96
N ARG A 32 -9.46 2.94 6.68
CA ARG A 32 -10.16 2.66 5.41
C ARG A 32 -9.47 3.32 4.22
N ALA A 33 -9.74 2.85 3.00
CA ALA A 33 -9.09 3.33 1.77
C ALA A 33 -9.17 4.84 1.56
N TYR A 34 -10.28 5.50 1.93
CA TYR A 34 -10.45 6.96 1.78
C TYR A 34 -9.57 7.78 2.74
N ALA A 35 -9.05 7.16 3.81
CA ALA A 35 -8.16 7.79 4.80
C ALA A 35 -6.68 7.43 4.58
N ARG A 36 -6.37 6.86 3.42
CA ARG A 36 -5.01 6.51 2.95
C ARG A 36 -4.71 7.33 1.70
N TYR A 37 -3.43 7.61 1.47
CA TYR A 37 -3.03 8.52 0.40
C TYR A 37 -1.81 8.01 -0.37
N GLY A 38 -1.67 8.48 -1.61
CA GLY A 38 -0.49 8.23 -2.45
C GLY A 38 -0.23 6.78 -2.83
N ILE A 39 0.85 6.57 -3.59
CA ILE A 39 1.37 5.26 -3.96
C ILE A 39 2.51 4.90 -3.02
N ALA A 40 2.42 3.73 -2.39
CA ALA A 40 3.46 3.18 -1.52
C ALA A 40 3.63 1.69 -1.82
N GLY A 41 4.88 1.20 -1.90
CA GLY A 41 5.17 -0.18 -2.27
C GLY A 41 4.69 -0.60 -3.67
N GLY A 42 4.34 0.36 -4.53
CA GLY A 42 3.74 0.12 -5.84
C GLY A 42 2.23 -0.18 -5.80
N LEU A 43 1.56 0.20 -4.71
CA LEU A 43 0.12 0.00 -4.46
C LEU A 43 -0.58 1.32 -4.18
N THR A 44 -1.82 1.44 -4.65
CA THR A 44 -2.79 2.49 -4.33
C THR A 44 -3.34 2.37 -2.91
N PRO A 45 -4.01 3.42 -2.39
CA PRO A 45 -4.72 3.36 -1.11
C PRO A 45 -5.73 2.19 -1.02
N ALA A 46 -6.47 1.92 -2.09
CA ALA A 46 -7.46 0.85 -2.14
C ALA A 46 -6.79 -0.53 -2.10
N GLU A 47 -5.76 -0.75 -2.91
CA GLU A 47 -5.00 -2.01 -2.92
C GLU A 47 -4.35 -2.29 -1.55
N ARG A 48 -3.82 -1.27 -0.87
CA ARG A 48 -3.27 -1.43 0.49
C ARG A 48 -4.32 -1.72 1.55
N ALA A 49 -5.50 -1.11 1.45
CA ALA A 49 -6.59 -1.37 2.39
C ALA A 49 -7.05 -2.84 2.36
N VAL A 50 -7.00 -3.49 1.18
CA VAL A 50 -7.29 -4.93 1.03
C VAL A 50 -6.31 -5.80 1.83
N LEU A 51 -5.05 -5.38 1.93
CA LEU A 51 -4.01 -6.11 2.66
C LEU A 51 -4.10 -5.95 4.19
N ASP A 52 -4.97 -5.06 4.68
CA ASP A 52 -5.10 -4.82 6.12
C ASP A 52 -5.97 -5.89 6.77
N PRO A 53 -5.40 -6.74 7.65
CA PRO A 53 -6.14 -7.82 8.30
C PRO A 53 -7.21 -7.32 9.28
N THR A 54 -7.11 -6.07 9.75
CA THR A 54 -8.14 -5.47 10.63
C THR A 54 -9.38 -5.06 9.87
N LEU A 55 -9.27 -4.84 8.56
CA LEU A 55 -10.39 -4.49 7.67
C LEU A 55 -10.89 -5.70 6.90
N ASN A 56 -9.99 -6.62 6.54
CA ASN A 56 -10.30 -7.84 5.80
C ASN A 56 -9.71 -9.03 6.55
N PRO A 57 -10.37 -9.48 7.64
CA PRO A 57 -9.94 -10.67 8.34
C PRO A 57 -9.97 -11.88 7.38
N ALA A 58 -8.97 -12.76 7.48
CA ALA A 58 -8.98 -14.01 6.73
C ALA A 58 -10.26 -14.80 7.07
N PRO A 59 -10.83 -15.55 6.11
CA PRO A 59 -11.88 -16.50 6.43
C PRO A 59 -11.38 -17.48 7.50
N ALA A 60 -12.25 -17.80 8.46
CA ALA A 60 -11.99 -18.71 9.57
C ALA A 60 -11.68 -20.13 9.11
#